data_AF-A0A640TFZ8-F1
#
_entry.id   AF-A0A640TFZ8-F1
#
_cell.length_a   1.000
_cell.length_b   1.000
_cell.length_c   1.000
_cell.angle_alpha   90.00
_cell.angle_beta   90.00
_cell.angle_gamma   90.00
#
_symmetry.space_group_name_H-M   'P 1'
#
loop_
_entity.id
_entity.type
_entity.pdbx_description
1 polymer ?
#
loop_
_entity_poly.entity_id
_entity_poly.type
_entity_poly.pdbx_seq_one_letter_code
_entity_poly.pdbx_strand_id
1 'polypeptide(L)'
;MTGRLEAVPDTTPGPDYTPMPDTAPDVGTHPDVGTHPDVGTHPDAGTHPDTPAQVVTTGGDAGTGTGTDTGTDAARQRLALAQTALLSALVAGTPAPEGFDRTRLRVQSRALAAKRAEVVAKVAPELPEILGADYRAAFADHARNRPMSGGYRQDALDFAAHLLTQGRPEDPAARRQLARWWRDRAGPKPPSARPAARLARALRLFRGPR
;
A
#
# COMPACT_ATOMS: atom_id res chain seq x y z
N MET A 1 -2.91 81.68 5.86
CA MET A 1 -4.19 81.92 6.56
C MET A 1 -4.90 80.57 6.66
N THR A 2 -4.70 79.85 7.78
CA THR A 2 -5.63 79.72 8.94
C THR A 2 -6.89 78.95 8.58
N GLY A 3 -7.30 77.84 9.21
CA GLY A 3 -6.87 77.07 10.39
C GLY A 3 -7.63 75.73 10.37
N ARG A 4 -7.02 74.60 10.76
CA ARG A 4 -7.19 73.90 12.06
C ARG A 4 -8.46 74.24 12.88
N LEU A 5 -9.32 73.23 13.06
CA LEU A 5 -10.17 72.87 14.20
C LEU A 5 -10.89 71.56 13.79
N GLU A 6 -10.35 70.38 14.11
CA GLU A 6 -10.72 69.57 15.30
C GLU A 6 -12.22 69.60 15.65
N ALA A 7 -12.90 68.48 15.39
CA ALA A 7 -13.96 67.94 16.23
C ALA A 7 -14.25 66.47 15.85
N VAL A 8 -13.65 65.55 16.60
CA VAL A 8 -14.17 64.20 16.86
C VAL A 8 -15.19 64.36 18.00
N PRO A 9 -16.42 63.86 17.83
CA PRO A 9 -16.84 62.65 18.55
C PRO A 9 -17.79 61.80 17.67
N ASP A 10 -18.17 60.56 17.94
CA ASP A 10 -18.27 59.84 19.18
C ASP A 10 -18.22 58.35 18.84
N THR A 11 -17.59 57.58 19.71
CA THR A 11 -17.49 56.14 19.62
C THR A 11 -18.75 55.57 20.24
N THR A 12 -19.61 54.93 19.46
CA THR A 12 -20.55 53.95 20.02
C THR A 12 -20.10 52.56 19.58
N PRO A 13 -19.43 51.80 20.46
CA PRO A 13 -19.11 50.42 20.19
C PRO A 13 -20.41 49.61 20.28
N GLY A 14 -20.69 48.84 19.23
CA GLY A 14 -21.73 47.81 19.26
C GLY A 14 -21.48 46.85 20.43
N PRO A 15 -22.54 46.23 20.96
CA PRO A 15 -22.54 45.62 22.27
C PRO A 15 -21.50 44.50 22.42
N ASP A 16 -20.86 44.52 23.59
CA ASP A 16 -20.01 43.49 24.17
C ASP A 16 -20.46 42.08 23.79
N TYR A 17 -19.70 41.43 22.91
CA TYR A 17 -19.67 39.97 22.86
C TYR A 17 -18.90 39.50 24.09
N THR A 18 -19.61 39.36 25.21
CA THR A 18 -19.07 38.68 26.39
C THR A 18 -18.89 37.20 26.03
N PRO A 19 -17.67 36.65 26.08
CA PRO A 19 -17.47 35.21 25.93
C PRO A 19 -17.94 34.53 27.22
N MET A 20 -19.05 33.79 27.13
CA MET A 20 -19.45 32.87 28.19
C MET A 20 -18.63 31.58 28.11
N PRO A 21 -18.26 31.00 29.28
CA PRO A 21 -17.27 29.95 29.43
C PRO A 21 -17.81 28.54 29.13
N ASP A 22 -16.86 27.66 28.79
CA ASP A 22 -16.85 26.20 28.92
C ASP A 22 -18.21 25.48 29.02
N THR A 23 -18.55 24.78 27.94
CA THR A 23 -19.42 23.60 28.03
C THR A 23 -18.73 22.45 27.30
N ALA A 24 -17.91 21.71 28.05
CA ALA A 24 -17.60 20.33 27.71
C ALA A 24 -18.84 19.47 27.97
N PRO A 25 -19.22 18.58 27.04
CA PRO A 25 -19.97 17.39 27.39
C PRO A 25 -19.06 16.16 27.22
N ASP A 26 -18.70 15.65 28.40
CA ASP A 26 -18.82 14.27 28.81
C ASP A 26 -18.14 13.15 27.99
N VAL A 27 -17.17 12.55 28.67
CA VAL A 27 -16.51 11.30 28.34
C VAL A 27 -17.53 10.17 28.52
N GLY A 28 -18.22 9.82 27.43
CA GLY A 28 -19.07 8.64 27.34
C GLY A 28 -18.23 7.36 27.11
N THR A 29 -17.85 6.72 28.20
CA THR A 29 -17.80 5.27 28.44
C THR A 29 -17.50 4.31 27.26
N HIS A 30 -16.36 3.65 27.40
CA HIS A 30 -15.92 2.40 26.77
C HIS A 30 -17.03 1.32 26.72
N PRO A 31 -17.34 0.69 25.58
CA PRO A 31 -17.86 -0.66 25.58
C PRO A 31 -16.66 -1.60 25.68
N ASP A 32 -16.42 -2.10 26.89
CA ASP A 32 -15.66 -3.32 27.08
C ASP A 32 -16.53 -4.53 26.69
N VAL A 33 -15.85 -5.61 26.30
CA VAL A 33 -16.36 -6.97 26.07
C VAL A 33 -16.92 -7.32 24.67
N GLY A 34 -16.05 -8.00 23.92
CA GLY A 34 -16.40 -8.85 22.79
C GLY A 34 -15.30 -9.89 22.56
N THR A 35 -15.09 -10.75 23.56
CA THR A 35 -14.57 -12.13 23.53
C THR A 35 -13.66 -12.53 22.37
N HIS A 36 -12.40 -12.78 22.73
CA HIS A 36 -11.42 -13.55 21.97
C HIS A 36 -11.98 -14.96 21.67
N PRO A 37 -12.04 -15.43 20.40
CA PRO A 37 -12.11 -16.85 20.16
C PRO A 37 -10.72 -17.44 20.34
N ASP A 38 -10.52 -18.12 21.47
CA ASP A 38 -9.56 -19.21 21.58
C ASP A 38 -9.88 -20.24 20.50
N VAL A 39 -8.97 -20.43 19.54
CA VAL A 39 -8.99 -21.63 18.69
C VAL A 39 -7.58 -22.19 18.61
N GLY A 40 -7.35 -23.17 19.49
CA GLY A 40 -6.70 -24.43 19.13
C GLY A 40 -5.19 -24.41 19.05
N THR A 41 -4.56 -24.71 20.19
CA THR A 41 -3.31 -25.48 20.21
C THR A 41 -3.46 -26.74 19.34
N HIS A 42 -2.40 -27.00 18.57
CA HIS A 42 -2.08 -28.21 17.79
C HIS A 42 -2.70 -29.53 18.29
N PRO A 43 -2.93 -30.46 17.34
CA PRO A 43 -2.36 -31.78 17.52
C PRO A 43 -1.47 -32.21 16.35
N ASP A 44 -0.75 -33.28 16.65
CA ASP A 44 0.43 -33.83 16.03
C ASP A 44 0.39 -34.11 14.52
N ALA A 45 1.58 -34.02 13.94
CA ALA A 45 1.97 -34.69 12.72
C ALA A 45 1.75 -36.20 12.86
N GLY A 46 0.60 -36.68 12.36
CA GLY A 46 0.36 -38.08 12.11
C GLY A 46 1.21 -38.56 10.94
N THR A 47 2.22 -39.35 11.25
CA THR A 47 2.86 -40.30 10.33
C THR A 47 1.80 -41.11 9.58
N HIS A 48 1.78 -41.05 8.25
CA HIS A 48 1.07 -42.03 7.43
C HIS A 48 2.10 -42.89 6.66
N PRO A 49 2.05 -44.22 6.80
CA PRO A 49 2.82 -45.14 5.97
C PRO A 49 2.11 -45.41 4.63
N ASP A 50 2.95 -45.59 3.61
CA ASP A 50 2.84 -46.45 2.43
C ASP A 50 1.56 -46.59 1.58
N THR A 51 1.79 -46.46 0.27
CA THR A 51 1.18 -47.17 -0.87
C THR A 51 0.27 -46.32 -1.79
N PRO A 52 0.70 -45.99 -3.02
CA PRO A 52 -0.23 -45.56 -4.05
C PRO A 52 -1.00 -46.79 -4.56
N ALA A 53 -2.27 -46.87 -4.19
CA ALA A 53 -3.23 -47.76 -4.85
C ALA A 53 -3.39 -47.32 -6.30
N GLN A 54 -2.79 -48.10 -7.21
CA GLN A 54 -2.97 -48.02 -8.64
C GLN A 54 -4.46 -48.28 -8.94
N VAL A 55 -5.19 -47.25 -9.39
CA VAL A 55 -6.52 -47.45 -9.96
C VAL A 55 -6.32 -48.08 -11.33
N VAL A 56 -6.45 -49.40 -11.37
CA VAL A 56 -6.61 -50.15 -12.61
C VAL A 56 -7.97 -49.80 -13.19
N THR A 57 -8.00 -48.94 -14.21
CA THR A 57 -9.13 -48.86 -15.13
C THR A 57 -8.81 -49.74 -16.33
N THR A 58 -9.26 -51.00 -16.27
CA THR A 58 -9.27 -51.90 -17.42
C THR A 58 -10.31 -51.41 -18.43
N GLY A 59 -9.94 -51.49 -19.72
CA GLY A 59 -10.53 -50.75 -20.83
C GLY A 59 -12.01 -50.98 -21.15
N GLY A 60 -12.54 -50.06 -21.95
CA GLY A 60 -13.87 -50.15 -22.53
C GLY A 60 -14.24 -48.92 -23.37
N ASP A 61 -13.93 -49.01 -24.66
CA ASP A 61 -14.50 -48.28 -25.79
C ASP A 61 -14.01 -46.86 -26.12
N ALA A 62 -13.57 -46.73 -27.37
CA ALA A 62 -13.17 -45.52 -28.03
C ALA A 62 -14.39 -44.93 -28.74
N GLY A 63 -14.78 -43.71 -28.33
CA GLY A 63 -15.60 -42.84 -29.16
C GLY A 63 -16.74 -42.19 -28.41
N THR A 64 -16.48 -41.00 -27.84
CA THR A 64 -17.35 -39.79 -27.83
C THR A 64 -16.99 -38.76 -26.73
N GLY A 65 -16.02 -39.03 -25.84
CA GLY A 65 -15.63 -38.09 -24.76
C GLY A 65 -15.03 -36.75 -25.18
N THR A 66 -14.63 -36.59 -26.45
CA THR A 66 -13.90 -35.39 -26.92
C THR A 66 -14.74 -34.11 -26.88
N GLY A 67 -16.07 -34.20 -27.02
CA GLY A 67 -16.94 -33.01 -27.07
C GLY A 67 -17.15 -32.32 -25.72
N THR A 68 -17.32 -33.09 -24.65
CA THR A 68 -17.54 -32.59 -23.28
C THR A 68 -16.27 -32.06 -22.64
N ASP A 69 -15.13 -32.70 -22.88
CA ASP A 69 -13.84 -32.27 -22.35
C ASP A 69 -13.39 -30.96 -23.01
N THR A 70 -13.53 -30.86 -24.34
CA THR A 70 -13.24 -29.62 -25.08
C THR A 70 -14.17 -28.48 -24.68
N GLY A 71 -15.46 -28.76 -24.44
CA GLY A 71 -16.42 -27.76 -23.97
C GLY A 71 -16.10 -27.24 -22.56
N THR A 72 -15.69 -28.12 -21.66
CA THR A 72 -15.26 -27.79 -20.30
C THR A 72 -13.96 -26.98 -20.31
N ASP A 73 -13.00 -27.36 -21.14
CA ASP A 73 -11.74 -26.63 -21.30
C ASP A 73 -11.96 -25.23 -21.87
N ALA A 74 -12.83 -25.09 -22.88
CA ALA A 74 -13.21 -23.79 -23.41
C ALA A 74 -13.92 -22.92 -22.36
N ALA A 75 -14.75 -23.51 -21.49
CA ALA A 75 -15.37 -22.80 -20.37
C ALA A 75 -14.34 -22.34 -19.33
N ARG A 76 -13.39 -23.21 -18.96
CA ARG A 76 -12.29 -22.88 -18.04
C ARG A 76 -11.41 -21.76 -18.60
N GLN A 77 -11.09 -21.81 -19.90
CA GLN A 77 -10.35 -20.76 -20.60
C GLN A 77 -11.07 -19.41 -20.52
N ARG A 78 -12.38 -19.36 -20.81
CA ARG A 78 -13.18 -18.14 -20.70
C ARG A 78 -13.21 -17.59 -19.27
N LEU A 79 -13.36 -18.46 -18.28
CA LEU A 79 -13.33 -18.07 -16.87
C LEU A 79 -11.96 -17.48 -16.48
N ALA A 80 -10.87 -18.14 -16.86
CA ALA A 80 -9.52 -17.66 -16.57
C ALA A 80 -9.25 -16.28 -17.20
N LEU A 81 -9.72 -16.05 -18.43
CA LEU A 81 -9.63 -14.75 -19.10
C LEU A 81 -10.47 -13.69 -18.37
N ALA A 82 -11.69 -14.00 -17.96
CA ALA A 82 -12.56 -13.09 -17.22
C ALA A 82 -11.97 -12.73 -15.85
N GLN A 83 -11.43 -13.71 -15.12
CA GLN A 83 -10.74 -13.51 -13.84
C GLN A 83 -9.50 -12.62 -14.02
N THR A 84 -8.71 -12.86 -15.07
CA THR A 84 -7.53 -12.05 -15.38
C THR A 84 -7.94 -10.61 -15.69
N ALA A 85 -8.94 -10.42 -16.56
CA ALA A 85 -9.45 -9.09 -16.90
C ALA A 85 -9.99 -8.33 -15.67
N LEU A 86 -10.68 -9.03 -14.76
CA LEU A 86 -11.15 -8.46 -13.50
C LEU A 86 -9.99 -8.00 -12.61
N LEU A 87 -8.97 -8.85 -12.43
CA LEU A 87 -7.79 -8.51 -11.64
C LEU A 87 -7.01 -7.35 -12.26
N SER A 88 -6.86 -7.33 -13.59
CA SER A 88 -6.26 -6.23 -14.33
C SER A 88 -7.04 -4.92 -14.13
N ALA A 89 -8.38 -4.97 -14.12
CA ALA A 89 -9.20 -3.79 -13.92
C ALA A 89 -9.05 -3.23 -12.50
N LEU A 90 -9.00 -4.10 -11.50
CA LEU A 90 -8.86 -3.71 -10.09
C LEU A 90 -7.47 -3.17 -9.73
N VAL A 91 -6.41 -3.74 -10.30
CA VAL A 91 -5.02 -3.49 -9.86
C VAL A 91 -4.24 -2.60 -10.83
N ALA A 92 -4.52 -2.70 -12.13
CA ALA A 92 -3.80 -1.95 -13.17
C ALA A 92 -4.66 -0.87 -13.84
N GLY A 93 -5.93 -0.74 -13.47
CA GLY A 93 -6.82 0.30 -14.01
C GLY A 93 -7.29 0.04 -15.45
N THR A 94 -7.26 -1.22 -15.92
CA THR A 94 -7.83 -1.56 -17.23
C THR A 94 -9.36 -1.38 -17.24
N PRO A 95 -9.99 -1.25 -18.42
CA PRO A 95 -11.45 -1.17 -18.50
C PRO A 95 -12.14 -2.33 -17.78
N ALA A 96 -13.30 -2.05 -17.19
CA ALA A 96 -14.10 -3.10 -16.55
C ALA A 96 -14.52 -4.16 -17.58
N PRO A 97 -14.35 -5.46 -17.25
CA PRO A 97 -14.85 -6.53 -18.09
C PRO A 97 -16.38 -6.48 -18.21
N GLU A 98 -16.90 -7.09 -19.27
CA GLU A 98 -18.35 -7.16 -19.53
C GLU A 98 -19.09 -7.82 -18.35
N GLY A 99 -20.29 -7.33 -18.05
CA GLY A 99 -21.11 -7.81 -16.93
C GLY A 99 -20.72 -7.26 -15.55
N PHE A 100 -19.61 -6.53 -15.43
CA PHE A 100 -19.21 -5.89 -14.17
C PHE A 100 -19.61 -4.41 -14.10
N ASP A 101 -20.13 -4.01 -12.95
CA ASP A 101 -20.44 -2.61 -12.65
C ASP A 101 -19.15 -1.79 -12.47
N ARG A 102 -18.90 -0.89 -13.42
CA ARG A 102 -17.76 0.04 -13.44
C ARG A 102 -17.66 0.89 -12.18
N THR A 103 -18.79 1.34 -11.63
CA THR A 103 -18.83 2.18 -10.44
C THR A 103 -18.43 1.38 -9.22
N ARG A 104 -18.94 0.16 -9.06
CA ARG A 104 -18.54 -0.74 -7.97
C ARG A 104 -17.06 -1.11 -8.04
N LEU A 105 -16.55 -1.41 -9.23
CA LEU A 105 -15.13 -1.72 -9.40
C LEU A 105 -14.22 -0.54 -9.02
N ARG A 106 -14.63 0.70 -9.32
CA ARG A 106 -13.90 1.91 -8.89
C ARG A 106 -13.87 2.09 -7.37
N VAL A 107 -14.94 1.71 -6.66
CA VAL A 107 -14.94 1.72 -5.19
C VAL A 107 -13.93 0.71 -4.66
N GLN A 108 -13.92 -0.50 -5.21
CA GLN A 108 -12.99 -1.56 -4.80
C GLN A 108 -11.53 -1.20 -5.10
N SER A 109 -11.23 -0.67 -6.28
CA SER A 109 -9.86 -0.25 -6.61
C SER A 109 -9.37 0.88 -5.70
N ARG A 110 -10.24 1.83 -5.32
CA ARG A 110 -9.92 2.87 -4.33
C ARG A 110 -9.64 2.28 -2.95
N ALA A 111 -10.42 1.30 -2.50
CA ALA A 111 -10.20 0.64 -1.22
C ALA A 111 -8.85 -0.12 -1.21
N LEU A 112 -8.51 -0.82 -2.30
CA LEU A 112 -7.22 -1.48 -2.46
C LEU A 112 -6.06 -0.49 -2.47
N ALA A 113 -6.17 0.64 -3.17
CA ALA A 113 -5.16 1.69 -3.17
C ALA A 113 -4.96 2.32 -1.78
N ALA A 114 -6.05 2.56 -1.04
CA ALA A 114 -5.98 3.02 0.35
C ALA A 114 -5.28 2.00 1.24
N LYS A 115 -5.57 0.70 1.06
CA LYS A 115 -4.89 -0.36 1.81
C LYS A 115 -3.40 -0.41 1.52
N ARG A 116 -3.01 -0.29 0.26
CA ARG A 116 -1.61 -0.18 -0.14
C ARG A 116 -0.93 1.01 0.53
N ALA A 117 -1.59 2.17 0.57
CA ALA A 117 -1.07 3.37 1.25
C ALA A 117 -0.79 3.10 2.74
N GLU A 118 -1.67 2.39 3.44
CA GLU A 118 -1.44 2.01 4.84
C GLU A 118 -0.22 1.11 5.03
N VAL A 119 -0.04 0.13 4.15
CA VAL A 119 1.10 -0.78 4.23
C VAL A 119 2.40 -0.05 3.89
N VAL A 120 2.38 0.82 2.87
CA VAL A 120 3.55 1.63 2.51
C VAL A 120 3.91 2.61 3.62
N ALA A 121 2.94 3.25 4.27
CA ALA A 121 3.18 4.11 5.43
C ALA A 121 3.87 3.36 6.58
N LYS A 122 3.63 2.06 6.74
CA LYS A 122 4.34 1.24 7.74
C LYS A 122 5.78 0.93 7.33
N VAL A 123 6.04 0.74 6.04
CA VAL A 123 7.38 0.43 5.50
C VAL A 123 8.25 1.69 5.35
N ALA A 124 7.62 2.84 5.12
CA ALA A 124 8.24 4.13 4.89
C ALA A 124 7.48 5.23 5.67
N PRO A 125 7.59 5.26 7.00
CA PRO A 125 6.85 6.20 7.85
C PRO A 125 7.21 7.66 7.59
N GLU A 126 8.38 7.94 7.03
CA GLU A 126 8.80 9.30 6.72
C GLU A 126 8.00 9.91 5.55
N LEU A 127 7.37 9.10 4.69
CA LEU A 127 6.56 9.62 3.58
C LEU A 127 5.32 10.37 4.07
N PRO A 128 4.48 9.80 4.96
CA PRO A 128 3.44 10.56 5.64
C PRO A 128 3.94 11.79 6.40
N GLU A 129 5.12 11.73 7.03
CA GLU A 129 5.68 12.88 7.76
C GLU A 129 6.06 14.03 6.82
N ILE A 130 6.61 13.72 5.64
CA ILE A 130 7.00 14.71 4.63
C ILE A 130 5.78 15.30 3.92
N LEU A 131 4.79 14.46 3.59
CA LEU A 131 3.66 14.82 2.72
C LEU A 131 2.41 15.23 3.52
N GLY A 132 2.37 14.95 4.82
CA GLY A 132 1.28 15.30 5.71
C GLY A 132 -0.07 14.73 5.25
N ALA A 133 -1.11 15.56 5.33
CA ALA A 133 -2.49 15.18 5.00
C ALA A 133 -2.66 14.75 3.53
N ASP A 134 -1.82 15.27 2.62
CA ASP A 134 -1.90 14.98 1.19
C ASP A 134 -1.40 13.58 0.82
N TYR A 135 -0.66 12.91 1.73
CA TYR A 135 -0.05 11.61 1.49
C TYR A 135 -1.04 10.59 0.93
N ARG A 136 -2.20 10.43 1.57
CA ARG A 136 -3.17 9.38 1.18
C ARG A 136 -3.80 9.66 -0.18
N ALA A 137 -4.14 10.91 -0.46
CA ALA A 137 -4.72 11.31 -1.74
C ALA A 137 -3.70 11.14 -2.87
N ALA A 138 -2.47 11.65 -2.66
CA ALA A 138 -1.38 11.53 -3.63
C ALA A 138 -1.02 10.07 -3.91
N PHE A 139 -0.98 9.21 -2.89
CA PHE A 139 -0.70 7.79 -3.07
C PHE A 139 -1.83 7.08 -3.83
N ALA A 140 -3.10 7.38 -3.52
CA ALA A 140 -4.22 6.79 -4.22
C ALA A 140 -4.24 7.15 -5.72
N ASP A 141 -3.88 8.39 -6.06
CA ASP A 141 -3.74 8.81 -7.46
C ASP A 141 -2.59 8.08 -8.17
N HIS A 142 -1.44 7.93 -7.50
CA HIS A 142 -0.31 7.15 -8.03
C HIS A 142 -0.68 5.69 -8.29
N ALA A 143 -1.36 5.05 -7.33
CA ALA A 143 -1.69 3.62 -7.36
C ALA A 143 -2.79 3.26 -8.35
N ARG A 144 -3.62 4.23 -8.79
CA ARG A 144 -4.82 3.99 -9.62
C ARG A 144 -4.56 3.18 -10.90
N ASN A 145 -3.41 3.40 -11.54
CA ASN A 145 -3.05 2.77 -12.81
C ASN A 145 -1.68 2.06 -12.75
N ARG A 146 -1.23 1.68 -11.55
CA ARG A 146 0.11 1.11 -11.34
C ARG A 146 0.04 -0.18 -10.52
N PRO A 147 0.14 -1.34 -11.19
CA PRO A 147 0.25 -2.62 -10.49
C PRO A 147 1.58 -2.67 -9.71
N MET A 148 1.54 -3.31 -8.54
CA MET A 148 2.71 -3.45 -7.67
C MET A 148 3.63 -4.56 -8.20
N SER A 149 4.84 -4.20 -8.67
CA SER A 149 5.76 -5.13 -9.35
C SER A 149 7.01 -5.50 -8.53
N GLY A 150 7.34 -4.74 -7.48
CA GLY A 150 8.60 -4.88 -6.71
C GLY A 150 8.44 -4.92 -5.19
N GLY A 151 7.23 -5.19 -4.70
CA GLY A 151 6.90 -5.14 -3.26
C GLY A 151 6.85 -3.72 -2.68
N TYR A 152 6.52 -3.62 -1.39
CA TYR A 152 6.16 -2.33 -0.76
C TYR A 152 7.32 -1.32 -0.68
N ARG A 153 8.57 -1.78 -0.53
CA ARG A 153 9.73 -0.88 -0.52
C ARG A 153 9.94 -0.24 -1.89
N GLN A 154 9.83 -1.02 -2.96
CA GLN A 154 9.93 -0.49 -4.32
C GLN A 154 8.76 0.43 -4.63
N ASP A 155 7.55 0.06 -4.19
CA ASP A 155 6.34 0.89 -4.35
C ASP A 155 6.50 2.27 -3.69
N ALA A 156 7.12 2.33 -2.51
CA ALA A 156 7.46 3.59 -1.84
C ALA A 156 8.46 4.45 -2.64
N LEU A 157 9.47 3.81 -3.26
CA LEU A 157 10.46 4.48 -4.10
C LEU A 157 9.85 5.01 -5.40
N ASP A 158 9.01 4.19 -6.05
CA ASP A 158 8.33 4.54 -7.30
C ASP A 158 7.31 5.67 -7.08
N PHE A 159 6.61 5.66 -5.94
CA PHE A 159 5.73 6.73 -5.51
C PHE A 159 6.48 8.06 -5.32
N ALA A 160 7.59 8.04 -4.57
CA ALA A 160 8.40 9.23 -4.36
C ALA A 160 8.99 9.77 -5.68
N ALA A 161 9.49 8.88 -6.56
CA ALA A 161 9.96 9.25 -7.89
C ALA A 161 8.87 9.90 -8.75
N HIS A 162 7.65 9.35 -8.69
CA HIS A 162 6.49 9.89 -9.41
C HIS A 162 6.16 11.31 -8.95
N LEU A 163 6.12 11.57 -7.64
CA LEU A 163 5.85 12.92 -7.11
C LEU A 163 6.92 13.92 -7.52
N LEU A 164 8.20 13.54 -7.40
CA LEU A 164 9.32 14.41 -7.79
C LEU A 164 9.28 14.76 -9.28
N THR A 165 8.89 13.81 -10.14
CA THR A 165 8.72 14.04 -11.58
C THR A 165 7.58 15.02 -11.89
N GLN A 166 6.52 15.01 -11.09
CA GLN A 166 5.39 15.93 -11.20
C GLN A 166 5.64 17.29 -10.52
N GLY A 167 6.82 17.50 -9.91
CA GLY A 167 7.10 18.70 -9.12
C GLY A 167 6.27 18.80 -7.84
N ARG A 168 5.76 17.68 -7.32
CA ARG A 168 5.02 17.60 -6.06
C ARG A 168 5.93 17.08 -4.93
N PRO A 169 5.70 17.45 -3.66
CA PRO A 169 4.72 18.43 -3.17
C PRO A 169 5.04 19.88 -3.60
N GLU A 170 4.05 20.78 -3.54
CA GLU A 170 4.19 22.20 -3.93
C GLU A 170 5.19 22.94 -3.06
N ASP A 171 5.23 22.60 -1.76
CA ASP A 171 6.24 23.11 -0.83
C ASP A 171 7.67 22.70 -1.26
N PRO A 172 8.55 23.68 -1.55
CA PRO A 172 9.94 23.40 -1.90
C PRO A 172 10.73 22.69 -0.79
N ALA A 173 10.40 22.91 0.49
CA ALA A 173 11.12 22.28 1.60
C ALA A 173 10.80 20.77 1.69
N ALA A 174 9.52 20.41 1.71
CA ALA A 174 9.06 19.03 1.64
C ALA A 174 9.59 18.31 0.38
N ARG A 175 9.62 18.99 -0.78
CA ARG A 175 10.20 18.42 -2.01
C ARG A 175 11.68 18.10 -1.87
N ARG A 176 12.48 18.98 -1.25
CA ARG A 176 13.90 18.71 -0.97
C ARG A 176 14.08 17.55 0.01
N GLN A 177 13.21 17.42 1.01
CA GLN A 177 13.24 16.31 1.95
C GLN A 177 12.88 14.98 1.28
N LEU A 178 11.84 14.96 0.45
CA LEU A 178 11.47 13.80 -0.36
C LEU A 178 12.60 13.37 -1.30
N ALA A 179 13.26 14.33 -1.96
CA ALA A 179 14.40 14.05 -2.84
C ALA A 179 15.63 13.50 -2.11
N ARG A 180 15.85 13.90 -0.85
CA ARG A 180 16.89 13.29 0.00
C ARG A 180 16.51 11.86 0.37
N TRP A 181 15.31 11.67 0.93
CA TRP A 181 14.77 10.37 1.31
C TRP A 181 14.87 9.33 0.18
N TRP A 182 14.51 9.74 -1.04
CA TRP A 182 14.56 8.87 -2.21
C TRP A 182 15.99 8.48 -2.58
N ARG A 183 16.92 9.45 -2.65
CA ARG A 183 18.34 9.17 -2.99
C ARG A 183 18.99 8.23 -1.98
N ASP A 184 18.72 8.42 -0.70
CA ASP A 184 19.31 7.61 0.38
C ASP A 184 18.90 6.13 0.29
N ARG A 185 17.72 5.84 -0.29
CA ARG A 185 17.14 4.50 -0.38
C ARG A 185 17.19 3.85 -1.76
N ALA A 186 17.23 4.66 -2.82
CA ALA A 186 17.33 4.23 -4.21
C ALA A 186 18.78 3.92 -4.63
N GLY A 187 19.77 4.38 -3.86
CA GLY A 187 21.17 4.07 -4.11
C GLY A 187 21.44 2.56 -4.17
N PRO A 188 22.45 2.12 -4.94
CA PRO A 188 22.81 0.70 -5.04
C PRO A 188 23.04 0.16 -3.63
N LYS A 189 22.37 -0.97 -3.32
CA LYS A 189 22.58 -1.72 -2.07
C LYS A 189 24.09 -1.81 -1.85
N PRO A 190 24.66 -1.24 -0.76
CA PRO A 190 26.09 -1.31 -0.55
C PRO A 190 26.50 -2.78 -0.61
N PRO A 191 27.57 -3.14 -1.36
CA PRO A 191 27.99 -4.52 -1.45
C PRO A 191 28.14 -5.04 -0.03
N SER A 192 27.41 -6.10 0.31
CA SER A 192 27.46 -6.67 1.65
C SER A 192 28.92 -6.89 2.01
N ALA A 193 29.39 -6.30 3.11
CA ALA A 193 30.77 -6.38 3.59
C ALA A 193 31.14 -7.79 4.10
N ARG A 194 30.76 -8.84 3.36
CA ARG A 194 30.87 -10.26 3.70
C ARG A 194 31.62 -11.09 2.63
N PRO A 195 32.51 -10.49 1.83
CA PRO A 195 33.74 -11.21 1.45
C PRO A 195 35.03 -10.52 1.93
N ALA A 196 35.06 -9.18 2.02
CA ALA A 196 36.28 -8.43 2.35
C ALA A 196 36.77 -8.65 3.79
N ALA A 197 35.85 -8.85 4.75
CA ALA A 197 36.19 -9.17 6.14
C ALA A 197 36.88 -10.54 6.30
N ARG A 198 36.62 -11.52 5.39
CA ARG A 198 37.29 -12.82 5.42
C ARG A 198 38.71 -12.74 4.84
N LEU A 199 38.93 -11.91 3.81
CA LEU A 199 40.28 -11.67 3.27
C LEU A 199 41.17 -10.86 4.24
N ALA A 200 40.62 -9.87 4.94
CA ALA A 200 41.37 -9.10 5.94
C ALA A 200 41.82 -9.93 7.15
N ARG A 201 41.10 -11.02 7.48
CA ARG A 201 41.48 -11.95 8.56
C ARG A 201 42.51 -12.99 8.14
N ALA A 202 42.59 -13.31 6.84
CA ALA A 202 43.65 -14.18 6.29
C ALA A 202 45.00 -13.44 6.18
N LEU A 203 44.99 -12.14 5.85
CA LEU A 203 46.21 -11.34 5.71
C LEU A 203 46.78 -10.82 7.05
N ARG A 204 46.03 -10.92 8.15
CA ARG A 204 46.53 -10.62 9.52
C ARG A 204 47.25 -11.78 10.20
N LEU A 205 47.23 -12.99 9.61
CA LEU A 205 47.95 -14.16 10.16
C LEU A 205 49.21 -14.52 9.37
N PHE A 206 49.49 -13.84 8.25
CA PHE A 206 50.68 -14.11 7.42
C PHE A 206 51.77 -13.04 7.54
N ARG A 207 51.67 -12.11 8.49
CA ARG A 207 52.65 -11.04 8.67
C ARG A 207 53.15 -10.93 10.12
N GLY A 208 54.15 -11.77 10.41
CA GLY A 208 55.22 -11.56 11.42
C GLY A 208 55.18 -12.50 12.63
N PRO A 209 56.33 -12.84 13.28
CA PRO A 209 57.70 -12.27 13.16
C PRO A 209 58.74 -13.28 12.61
N ARG A 210 59.74 -12.84 11.82
CA ARG A 210 61.15 -12.56 12.21
C ARG A 210 61.84 -13.66 13.02
#